data_AF-A0A6J6G904-F1
#
_entry.id   AF-A0A6J6G904-F1
#
_cell.length_a   1.000
_cell.length_b   1.000
_cell.length_c   1.000
_cell.angle_alpha   90.00
_cell.angle_beta   90.00
_cell.angle_gamma   90.00
#
_symmetry.space_group_name_H-M   'P 1'
#
loop_
_entity.id
_entity.type
_entity.pdbx_description
1 polymer ?
#
loop_
_entity_poly.entity_id
_entity_poly.type
_entity_poly.pdbx_seq_one_letter_code
_entity_poly.pdbx_strand_id
1 'polypeptide(L)'
;MSRRIEVELTSTREDGTWTWRAAGAKLPKGELNGSLLFDGAKVGDVVRADADFMMDGIDIIAVLAPKGARKEAERIEVVGTPRRDDEPLVTTKLAPKGRGGDRRDRKPRREGDGEKRDGRPPRDRKPRTEGEGSQDARRKTGTRAHHPNRPTSPAPEPKPKAKRLRAGRTHRNAALAALPAEQKPIAEQVLRGGIPAVRQAVEKQNETNKAEGKPEISPAPLLQLAEQLMPSLRSAEWRDKAEAALADLPELDLRDLRSVVVASDAGARDDETRALAEQLKTGLAQRVESEQAAWLTEISELLAGGRAVRALRVSSRPPKAGAPLPAELSAKLTEAAAASLTAETGQDRFATVLDALAFSPVRTQVTPVGIPAEPTPELVAAVKKVAARLPQIAALFGIEVTAPSKSKPAAKPRPPKPVIADAPAPSEASADAAAPVAVVEDDAPAIEVADAPETAVETTPEESAAAAVEEAPGDNA
;
A
#
# COMPACT_ATOMS: atom_id res chain seq x y z
N MET A 1 -27.68 9.81 9.63
CA MET A 1 -26.25 9.52 9.87
C MET A 1 -25.44 10.77 9.53
N SER A 2 -24.96 11.50 10.54
CA SER A 2 -24.32 12.80 10.33
C SER A 2 -23.05 12.74 9.49
N ARG A 3 -22.91 13.69 8.57
CA ARG A 3 -21.73 13.90 7.70
C ARG A 3 -21.22 15.33 7.87
N ARG A 4 -19.89 15.47 7.92
CA ARG A 4 -19.24 16.78 8.00
C ARG A 4 -19.20 17.44 6.62
N ILE A 5 -19.70 18.66 6.55
CA ILE A 5 -19.76 19.49 5.35
C ILE A 5 -19.19 20.88 5.62
N GLU A 6 -18.76 21.58 4.56
CA GLU A 6 -18.37 22.99 4.63
C GLU A 6 -19.54 23.84 4.09
N VAL A 7 -20.04 24.71 4.96
CA VAL A 7 -21.21 25.57 4.70
C VAL A 7 -20.84 27.02 4.92
N GLU A 8 -21.54 27.91 4.24
CA GLU A 8 -21.37 29.35 4.34
C GLU A 8 -22.67 29.98 4.82
N LEU A 9 -22.58 30.86 5.80
CA LEU A 9 -23.72 31.56 6.39
C LEU A 9 -24.18 32.69 5.47
N THR A 10 -25.41 32.65 4.96
CA THR A 10 -25.87 33.56 3.88
C THR A 10 -26.74 34.72 4.34
N SER A 11 -27.53 34.53 5.39
CA SER A 11 -28.30 35.60 6.03
C SER A 11 -28.72 35.21 7.44
N THR A 12 -29.12 36.20 8.24
CA THR A 12 -29.77 36.03 9.54
C THR A 12 -31.16 36.67 9.48
N ARG A 13 -32.16 36.04 10.12
CA ARG A 13 -33.50 36.59 10.32
C ARG A 13 -33.66 37.07 11.77
N GLU A 14 -34.58 38.00 11.99
CA GLU A 14 -34.84 38.60 13.30
C GLU A 14 -35.26 37.56 14.36
N ASP A 15 -35.87 36.45 13.93
CA ASP A 15 -36.26 35.31 14.78
C ASP A 15 -35.07 34.42 15.26
N GLY A 16 -33.83 34.77 14.91
CA GLY A 16 -32.62 34.02 15.30
C GLY A 16 -32.28 32.82 14.38
N THR A 17 -33.05 32.61 13.31
CA THR A 17 -32.78 31.61 12.28
C THR A 17 -31.80 32.14 11.23
N TRP A 18 -30.84 31.32 10.84
CA TRP A 18 -29.82 31.64 9.83
C TRP A 18 -30.02 30.80 8.57
N THR A 19 -29.82 31.38 7.40
CA THR A 19 -29.76 30.63 6.14
C THR A 19 -28.32 30.21 5.83
N TRP A 20 -28.15 29.07 5.18
CA TRP A 20 -26.82 28.59 4.78
C TRP A 20 -26.81 28.03 3.35
N ARG A 21 -25.64 28.05 2.72
CA ARG A 21 -25.33 27.38 1.45
C ARG A 21 -24.15 26.42 1.63
N ALA A 22 -24.03 25.40 0.77
CA ALA A 22 -22.76 24.69 0.68
C ALA A 22 -21.68 25.65 0.15
N ALA A 23 -20.47 25.61 0.70
CA ALA A 23 -19.40 26.55 0.32
C ALA A 23 -19.21 26.60 -1.21
N GLY A 24 -19.33 27.79 -1.80
CA GLY A 24 -19.24 28.01 -3.25
C GLY A 24 -20.51 27.75 -4.09
N ALA A 25 -21.61 27.26 -3.53
CA ALA A 25 -22.87 27.05 -4.27
C ALA A 25 -23.65 28.36 -4.49
N LYS A 26 -24.29 28.60 -5.64
CA LYS A 26 -24.97 29.88 -5.93
C LYS A 26 -26.30 30.11 -5.20
N LEU A 27 -26.92 29.07 -4.64
CA LEU A 27 -28.23 29.14 -3.99
C LEU A 27 -28.15 28.66 -2.52
N PRO A 28 -28.96 29.22 -1.60
CA PRO A 28 -29.10 28.70 -0.25
C PRO A 28 -29.65 27.27 -0.29
N LYS A 29 -29.21 26.43 0.65
CA LYS A 29 -29.60 25.00 0.75
C LYS A 29 -30.51 24.69 1.92
N GLY A 30 -30.54 25.53 2.95
CA GLY A 30 -31.38 25.31 4.12
C GLY A 30 -31.26 26.42 5.15
N GLU A 31 -31.92 26.17 6.28
CA GLU A 31 -31.91 27.03 7.46
C GLU A 31 -31.23 26.29 8.63
N LEU A 32 -30.74 27.04 9.63
CA LEU A 32 -30.14 26.51 10.86
C LEU A 32 -30.49 27.42 12.04
N ASN A 33 -30.55 26.87 13.25
CA ASN A 33 -30.80 27.65 14.46
C ASN A 33 -29.53 28.40 14.89
N GLY A 34 -29.60 29.72 15.07
CA GLY A 34 -28.45 30.56 15.44
C GLY A 34 -27.76 30.15 16.75
N SER A 35 -28.46 29.45 17.66
CA SER A 35 -27.88 28.92 18.91
C SER A 35 -26.81 27.83 18.70
N LEU A 36 -26.70 27.28 17.49
CA LEU A 36 -25.66 26.31 17.11
C LEU A 36 -24.36 26.97 16.61
N LEU A 37 -24.36 28.29 16.45
CA LEU A 37 -23.21 29.06 15.99
C LEU A 37 -22.26 29.42 17.16
N PHE A 38 -21.04 29.78 16.80
CA PHE A 38 -20.00 30.24 17.72
C PHE A 38 -20.15 31.75 17.98
N ASP A 39 -19.61 32.21 19.12
CA ASP A 39 -19.62 33.62 19.49
C ASP A 39 -18.98 34.50 18.40
N GLY A 40 -19.74 35.48 17.90
CA GLY A 40 -19.28 36.43 16.90
C GLY A 40 -19.38 35.95 15.44
N ALA A 41 -20.15 34.91 15.14
CA ALA A 41 -20.45 34.46 13.77
C ALA A 41 -21.07 35.57 12.89
N LYS A 42 -20.71 35.59 11.60
CA LYS A 42 -21.13 36.60 10.63
C LYS A 42 -21.62 35.99 9.32
N VAL A 43 -22.44 36.74 8.61
CA VAL A 43 -22.79 36.44 7.22
C VAL A 43 -21.52 36.48 6.37
N GLY A 44 -21.31 35.42 5.57
CA GLY A 44 -20.10 35.17 4.79
C GLY A 44 -19.09 34.21 5.44
N ASP A 45 -19.26 33.83 6.71
CA ASP A 45 -18.35 32.87 7.35
C ASP A 45 -18.51 31.46 6.76
N VAL A 46 -17.40 30.88 6.31
CA VAL A 46 -17.31 29.48 5.86
C VAL A 46 -16.89 28.60 7.04
N VAL A 47 -17.77 27.70 7.44
CA VAL A 47 -17.70 26.93 8.69
C VAL A 47 -17.88 25.44 8.43
N ARG A 48 -17.37 24.61 9.35
CA ARG A 48 -17.54 23.15 9.26
C ARG A 48 -18.74 22.74 10.11
N ALA A 49 -19.78 22.25 9.44
CA ALA A 49 -21.00 21.77 10.08
C ALA A 49 -21.06 20.24 10.03
N ASP A 50 -21.52 19.62 11.11
CA ASP A 50 -21.98 18.24 11.11
C ASP A 50 -23.49 18.25 10.83
N ALA A 51 -23.89 17.73 9.67
CA ALA A 51 -25.26 17.77 9.17
C ALA A 51 -25.81 16.36 8.97
N ASP A 52 -27.08 16.13 9.28
CA ASP A 52 -27.79 14.91 8.91
C ASP A 52 -28.62 15.11 7.64
N PHE A 53 -28.72 14.04 6.85
CA PHE A 53 -29.34 14.03 5.53
C PHE A 53 -30.60 13.18 5.65
N MET A 54 -31.72 13.86 5.89
CA MET A 54 -33.05 13.26 6.02
C MET A 54 -33.74 13.24 4.65
N MET A 55 -34.88 12.53 4.55
CA MET A 55 -35.65 12.45 3.31
C MET A 55 -36.27 13.81 2.93
N ASP A 56 -36.53 14.65 3.92
CA ASP A 56 -37.19 15.96 3.78
C ASP A 56 -36.22 17.16 3.75
N GLY A 57 -34.91 16.95 3.97
CA GLY A 57 -33.96 18.07 4.03
C GLY A 57 -32.57 17.73 4.59
N ILE A 58 -31.75 18.77 4.79
CA ILE A 58 -30.43 18.68 5.42
C ILE A 58 -30.44 19.54 6.68
N ASP A 59 -30.38 18.89 7.84
CA ASP A 59 -30.40 19.55 9.14
C ASP A 59 -28.98 19.68 9.70
N ILE A 60 -28.59 20.90 10.07
CA ILE A 60 -27.31 21.15 10.75
C ILE A 60 -27.48 20.89 12.25
N ILE A 61 -26.70 19.95 12.78
CA ILE A 61 -26.76 19.53 14.19
C ILE A 61 -25.72 20.27 15.02
N ALA A 62 -24.53 20.56 14.47
CA ALA A 62 -23.47 21.28 15.16
C ALA A 62 -22.58 22.05 14.17
N VAL A 63 -22.09 23.23 14.57
CA VAL A 63 -21.14 24.03 13.80
C VAL A 63 -19.83 24.19 14.58
N LEU A 64 -18.71 23.88 13.93
CA LEU A 64 -17.38 24.18 14.47
C LEU A 64 -16.95 25.59 14.05
N ALA A 65 -16.49 26.37 15.03
CA ALA A 65 -15.93 27.70 14.82
C ALA A 65 -14.82 27.70 13.73
N PRO A 66 -14.74 28.75 12.90
CA PRO A 66 -13.71 28.86 11.88
C PRO A 66 -12.34 28.89 12.54
N LYS A 67 -11.38 28.21 11.92
CA LYS A 67 -10.01 28.15 12.42
C LYS A 67 -9.35 29.51 12.21
N GLY A 68 -9.39 30.35 13.23
CA GLY A 68 -8.94 31.74 13.19
C GLY A 68 -7.55 31.92 12.58
N ALA A 69 -7.34 33.06 11.93
CA ALA A 69 -6.06 33.43 11.34
C ALA A 69 -4.95 33.29 12.38
N ARG A 70 -3.94 32.47 12.07
CA ARG A 70 -2.80 32.24 12.95
C ARG A 70 -2.06 33.56 13.19
N LYS A 71 -2.14 34.08 14.42
CA LYS A 71 -1.18 35.06 14.89
C LYS A 71 0.15 34.33 15.08
N GLU A 72 1.07 34.66 14.18
CA GLU A 72 2.48 34.28 14.16
C GLU A 72 2.79 32.80 13.90
N ALA A 73 3.98 32.56 13.34
CA ALA A 73 4.52 31.23 13.16
C ALA A 73 5.24 30.81 14.45
N GLU A 74 4.88 29.65 14.99
CA GLU A 74 5.52 29.05 16.17
C GLU A 74 7.04 28.89 15.93
N ARG A 75 7.83 29.86 16.43
CA ARG A 75 9.29 29.74 16.46
C ARG A 75 9.67 28.78 17.58
N ILE A 76 10.32 27.69 17.22
CA ILE A 76 10.94 26.78 18.19
C ILE A 76 12.30 27.39 18.57
N GLU A 77 12.40 27.94 19.78
CA GLU A 77 13.72 28.20 20.39
C GLU A 77 14.35 26.87 20.78
N VAL A 78 15.45 26.53 20.10
CA VAL A 78 16.24 25.33 20.40
C VAL A 78 17.21 25.68 21.51
N VAL A 79 16.77 25.53 22.76
CA VAL A 79 17.66 25.56 23.93
C VAL A 79 18.50 24.28 23.93
N GLY A 80 19.68 24.36 23.31
CA GLY A 80 20.69 23.33 23.43
C GLY A 80 21.21 23.25 24.87
N THR A 81 21.29 22.05 25.44
CA THR A 81 21.99 21.84 26.70
C THR A 81 23.45 22.29 26.57
N PRO A 82 24.02 23.03 27.54
CA PRO A 82 25.40 23.47 27.48
C PRO A 82 26.32 22.25 27.45
N ARG A 83 26.99 22.06 26.32
CA ARG A 83 27.98 21.00 26.13
C ARG A 83 29.26 21.44 26.82
N ARG A 84 29.91 20.54 27.55
CA ARG A 84 31.22 20.81 28.15
C ARG A 84 32.28 20.90 27.05
N ASP A 85 33.15 21.89 27.12
CA ASP A 85 34.14 22.20 26.08
C ASP A 85 35.27 21.16 25.95
N ASP A 86 35.35 20.18 26.87
CA ASP A 86 36.44 19.21 26.99
C ASP A 86 36.21 17.86 26.24
N GLU A 87 35.17 17.72 25.42
CA GLU A 87 34.98 16.52 24.57
C GLU A 87 35.64 16.69 23.18
N PRO A 88 36.64 15.87 22.79
CA PRO A 88 37.28 15.98 21.48
C PRO A 88 36.30 15.66 20.34
N LEU A 89 36.11 16.62 19.42
CA LEU A 89 35.07 16.61 18.38
C LEU A 89 35.22 15.53 17.28
N VAL A 90 36.23 14.66 17.31
CA VAL A 90 36.47 13.65 16.26
C VAL A 90 36.84 12.30 16.85
N THR A 91 35.92 11.33 16.78
CA THR A 91 36.22 9.90 17.04
C THR A 91 36.40 9.15 15.72
N THR A 92 37.62 9.06 15.20
CA THR A 92 37.97 8.17 14.08
C THR A 92 37.99 6.71 14.53
N LYS A 93 36.86 6.01 14.42
CA LYS A 93 36.84 4.55 14.53
C LYS A 93 37.17 3.92 13.18
N LEU A 94 38.41 3.47 13.01
CA LEU A 94 38.75 2.50 11.94
C LEU A 94 37.93 1.23 12.14
N ALA A 95 37.19 0.81 11.11
CA ALA A 95 36.45 -0.44 11.12
C ALA A 95 37.39 -1.63 10.84
N PRO A 96 37.35 -2.72 11.63
CA PRO A 96 38.13 -3.92 11.33
C PRO A 96 37.64 -4.63 10.06
N LYS A 97 38.60 -5.12 9.28
CA LYS A 97 38.43 -5.68 7.93
C LYS A 97 37.54 -6.93 7.94
N GLY A 98 36.35 -6.81 7.33
CA GLY A 98 35.41 -7.93 7.17
C GLY A 98 35.97 -9.05 6.29
N ARG A 99 35.76 -10.30 6.71
CA ARG A 99 36.23 -11.51 6.03
C ARG A 99 35.39 -11.76 4.77
N GLY A 100 35.87 -11.28 3.63
CA GLY A 100 35.22 -11.50 2.33
C GLY A 100 35.08 -12.99 2.00
N GLY A 101 33.91 -13.38 1.50
CA GLY A 101 33.65 -14.77 1.12
C GLY A 101 34.35 -15.15 -0.17
N ASP A 102 35.29 -16.07 -0.09
CA ASP A 102 35.87 -16.75 -1.26
C ASP A 102 34.79 -17.60 -1.94
N ARG A 103 34.44 -17.23 -3.19
CA ARG A 103 33.74 -18.03 -4.22
C ARG A 103 33.44 -17.18 -5.47
N ARG A 104 34.43 -17.05 -6.36
CA ARG A 104 34.29 -17.17 -7.83
C ARG A 104 35.53 -16.63 -8.58
N ASP A 105 36.55 -17.47 -8.68
CA ASP A 105 37.44 -17.47 -9.84
C ASP A 105 37.26 -18.79 -10.60
N ARG A 106 36.53 -18.74 -11.71
CA ARG A 106 36.48 -19.87 -12.67
C ARG A 106 36.58 -19.34 -14.08
N LYS A 107 37.84 -19.29 -14.54
CA LYS A 107 38.28 -18.99 -15.91
C LYS A 107 37.53 -19.87 -16.93
N PRO A 108 37.16 -19.36 -18.12
CA PRO A 108 36.48 -20.16 -19.13
C PRO A 108 37.41 -21.23 -19.71
N ARG A 109 36.86 -22.40 -20.04
CA ARG A 109 37.55 -23.39 -20.88
C ARG A 109 36.64 -23.90 -21.99
N ARG A 110 37.25 -23.92 -23.17
CA ARG A 110 36.73 -24.25 -24.50
C ARG A 110 36.53 -25.76 -24.64
N GLU A 111 35.41 -26.14 -25.28
CA GLU A 111 35.27 -27.12 -26.37
C GLU A 111 36.25 -28.32 -26.42
N GLY A 112 35.74 -29.55 -26.51
CA GLY A 112 36.52 -30.74 -26.87
C GLY A 112 35.97 -32.07 -26.34
N ASP A 113 35.63 -32.97 -27.28
CA ASP A 113 35.46 -34.43 -27.23
C ASP A 113 35.48 -35.22 -25.90
N GLY A 114 34.43 -36.02 -25.69
CA GLY A 114 34.36 -37.36 -26.31
C GLY A 114 35.24 -38.50 -25.75
N GLU A 115 34.59 -39.67 -25.60
CA GLU A 115 35.16 -41.03 -25.61
C GLU A 115 35.59 -41.73 -24.29
N LYS A 116 34.79 -42.75 -23.94
CA LYS A 116 35.05 -44.06 -23.27
C LYS A 116 36.39 -44.31 -22.53
N ARG A 117 36.32 -44.97 -21.36
CA ARG A 117 36.47 -46.46 -21.27
C ARG A 117 36.21 -47.08 -19.88
N ASP A 118 35.89 -48.38 -19.90
CA ASP A 118 35.54 -49.30 -18.81
C ASP A 118 36.73 -49.74 -17.91
N GLY A 119 36.44 -50.23 -16.70
CA GLY A 119 37.49 -50.69 -15.74
C GLY A 119 37.02 -51.39 -14.45
N ARG A 120 36.33 -52.53 -14.58
CA ARG A 120 35.93 -53.53 -13.55
C ARG A 120 37.13 -54.04 -12.65
N PRO A 121 36.94 -54.80 -11.53
CA PRO A 121 36.26 -54.48 -10.24
C PRO A 121 37.09 -54.96 -8.97
N PRO A 122 36.58 -55.60 -7.88
CA PRO A 122 36.94 -55.22 -6.49
C PRO A 122 37.85 -56.24 -5.75
N ARG A 123 38.14 -55.98 -4.47
CA ARG A 123 38.57 -57.05 -3.54
C ARG A 123 38.21 -56.81 -2.07
N ASP A 124 37.51 -57.78 -1.47
CA ASP A 124 37.21 -57.87 -0.05
C ASP A 124 38.42 -58.09 0.85
N ARG A 125 38.35 -57.62 2.11
CA ARG A 125 38.99 -58.24 3.29
C ARG A 125 38.47 -57.66 4.62
N LYS A 126 37.58 -58.40 5.27
CA LYS A 126 37.43 -58.49 6.74
C LYS A 126 38.48 -59.49 7.29
N PRO A 127 38.62 -59.71 8.62
CA PRO A 127 38.43 -58.83 9.79
C PRO A 127 39.65 -58.89 10.76
N ARG A 128 39.67 -58.13 11.88
CA ARG A 128 40.03 -58.62 13.25
C ARG A 128 39.74 -57.56 14.34
N THR A 129 39.61 -58.03 15.58
CA THR A 129 39.20 -57.34 16.82
C THR A 129 40.40 -57.10 17.76
N GLU A 130 40.21 -56.28 18.82
CA GLU A 130 41.12 -56.03 19.98
C GLU A 130 42.38 -55.18 19.62
N GLY A 131 42.81 -54.13 20.32
CA GLY A 131 42.32 -53.27 21.42
C GLY A 131 43.05 -51.90 21.33
N GLU A 132 43.14 -50.98 22.30
CA GLU A 132 42.50 -50.76 23.61
C GLU A 132 42.69 -49.26 24.01
N GLY A 133 41.80 -48.70 24.85
CA GLY A 133 41.94 -47.34 25.43
C GLY A 133 41.50 -46.18 24.50
N SER A 134 41.10 -45.01 24.99
CA SER A 134 40.77 -44.57 26.36
C SER A 134 39.88 -43.31 26.28
N GLN A 135 39.07 -43.05 27.32
CA GLN A 135 38.31 -41.80 27.58
C GLN A 135 37.29 -41.35 26.50
N ASP A 136 36.00 -41.66 26.68
CA ASP A 136 34.97 -40.62 26.94
C ASP A 136 33.58 -41.21 27.33
N ALA A 137 33.51 -41.89 28.47
CA ALA A 137 32.30 -42.60 28.93
C ALA A 137 31.80 -42.13 30.31
N ARG A 138 31.62 -40.81 30.50
CA ARG A 138 30.96 -40.24 31.70
C ARG A 138 30.04 -39.06 31.40
N ARG A 139 28.81 -39.37 30.95
CA ARG A 139 27.53 -38.67 31.29
C ARG A 139 26.34 -39.27 30.50
N LYS A 140 25.89 -40.47 30.88
CA LYS A 140 24.59 -41.01 30.44
C LYS A 140 23.85 -41.78 31.54
N THR A 141 23.74 -41.15 32.70
CA THR A 141 22.72 -41.49 33.71
C THR A 141 21.72 -40.34 33.74
N GLY A 142 20.47 -40.64 33.40
CA GLY A 142 19.44 -39.64 33.12
C GLY A 142 18.17 -40.33 32.69
N THR A 143 17.57 -41.06 33.64
CA THR A 143 16.40 -41.91 33.45
C THR A 143 15.16 -41.09 33.06
N ARG A 144 15.02 -40.76 31.78
CA ARG A 144 13.73 -40.34 31.23
C ARG A 144 12.84 -41.57 31.16
N ALA A 145 11.96 -41.70 32.15
CA ALA A 145 10.84 -42.63 32.09
C ALA A 145 10.12 -42.47 30.74
N HIS A 146 9.96 -43.58 30.02
CA HIS A 146 9.10 -43.61 28.84
C HIS A 146 7.67 -43.33 29.30
N HIS A 147 7.15 -42.15 28.98
CA HIS A 147 5.71 -41.94 29.04
C HIS A 147 5.06 -42.87 28.00
N PRO A 148 4.12 -43.74 28.40
CA PRO A 148 3.47 -44.64 27.45
C PRO A 148 2.62 -43.82 26.47
N ASN A 149 2.91 -44.01 25.17
CA ASN A 149 2.07 -43.69 24.01
C ASN A 149 0.93 -42.67 24.23
N ARG A 150 1.26 -41.37 24.27
CA ARG A 150 0.32 -40.40 23.73
C ARG A 150 0.35 -40.54 22.20
N PRO A 151 -0.75 -40.92 21.52
CA PRO A 151 -0.77 -40.94 20.07
C PRO A 151 -0.52 -39.50 19.58
N THR A 152 0.69 -39.29 19.03
CA THR A 152 1.04 -38.02 18.40
C THR A 152 0.34 -38.01 17.06
N SER A 153 -0.89 -37.47 17.05
CA SER A 153 -1.64 -37.21 15.81
C SER A 153 -0.69 -36.54 14.82
N PRO A 154 -0.47 -37.12 13.62
CA PRO A 154 0.58 -36.68 12.72
C PRO A 154 0.46 -35.18 12.46
N ALA A 155 1.60 -34.49 12.50
CA ALA A 155 1.62 -33.06 12.20
C ALA A 155 1.13 -32.88 10.75
N PRO A 156 0.07 -32.08 10.49
CA PRO A 156 -0.42 -31.90 9.14
C PRO A 156 0.70 -31.32 8.28
N GLU A 157 0.86 -31.90 7.08
CA GLU A 157 1.93 -31.50 6.17
C GLU A 157 1.82 -30.01 5.82
N PRO A 158 2.95 -29.28 5.71
CA PRO A 158 2.93 -27.87 5.42
C PRO A 158 2.37 -27.63 4.01
N LYS A 159 1.15 -27.07 3.94
CA LYS A 159 0.51 -26.68 2.67
C LYS A 159 1.50 -25.92 1.77
N PRO A 160 1.61 -26.27 0.47
CA PRO A 160 2.53 -25.61 -0.44
C PRO A 160 2.25 -24.10 -0.51
N LYS A 161 3.31 -23.30 -0.71
CA LYS A 161 3.17 -21.84 -0.84
C LYS A 161 2.44 -21.52 -2.14
N ALA A 162 1.46 -20.62 -2.08
CA ALA A 162 0.71 -20.18 -3.26
C ALA A 162 1.63 -19.64 -4.36
N LYS A 163 1.23 -19.87 -5.61
CA LYS A 163 2.00 -19.50 -6.80
C LYS A 163 2.01 -17.97 -6.94
N ARG A 164 3.17 -17.41 -7.32
CA ARG A 164 3.35 -15.95 -7.50
C ARG A 164 3.24 -15.63 -8.98
N LEU A 165 2.56 -14.54 -9.33
CA LEU A 165 2.26 -14.17 -10.71
C LEU A 165 3.53 -14.01 -11.56
N ARG A 166 3.52 -14.64 -12.73
CA ARG A 166 4.56 -14.48 -13.77
C ARG A 166 3.91 -13.97 -15.05
N ALA A 167 3.83 -12.64 -15.16
CA ALA A 167 3.23 -11.98 -16.32
C ALA A 167 3.96 -12.33 -17.63
N GLY A 168 3.18 -12.43 -18.71
CA GLY A 168 3.68 -12.60 -20.07
C GLY A 168 4.37 -11.35 -20.62
N ARG A 169 4.73 -11.43 -21.90
CA ARG A 169 5.23 -10.31 -22.70
C ARG A 169 4.60 -10.23 -24.09
N THR A 170 3.56 -11.00 -24.36
CA THR A 170 2.96 -11.16 -25.68
C THR A 170 2.36 -9.84 -26.14
N HIS A 171 1.49 -9.26 -25.32
CA HIS A 171 0.81 -8.01 -25.63
C HIS A 171 1.75 -6.82 -25.55
N ARG A 172 2.66 -6.79 -24.56
CA ARG A 172 3.69 -5.75 -24.46
C ARG A 172 4.59 -5.71 -25.72
N ASN A 173 5.02 -6.87 -26.20
CA ASN A 173 5.86 -6.95 -27.40
C ASN A 173 5.08 -6.57 -28.66
N ALA A 174 3.81 -6.99 -28.78
CA ALA A 174 2.94 -6.58 -29.89
C ALA A 174 2.70 -5.07 -29.92
N ALA A 175 2.42 -4.45 -28.76
CA ALA A 175 2.28 -3.00 -28.64
C ALA A 175 3.57 -2.26 -29.04
N LEU A 176 4.74 -2.72 -28.60
CA LEU A 176 6.04 -2.16 -29.03
C LEU A 176 6.32 -2.38 -30.53
N ALA A 177 5.89 -3.50 -31.10
CA ALA A 177 6.08 -3.80 -32.52
C ALA A 177 5.29 -2.83 -33.42
N ALA A 178 4.05 -2.52 -33.02
CA ALA A 178 3.12 -1.64 -33.75
C ALA A 178 3.50 -0.15 -33.76
N LEU A 179 4.37 0.30 -32.84
CA LEU A 179 4.79 1.71 -32.80
C LEU A 179 5.79 2.07 -33.93
N PRO A 180 5.82 3.33 -34.39
CA PRO A 180 6.90 3.85 -35.23
C PRO A 180 8.27 3.68 -34.56
N ALA A 181 9.32 3.43 -35.35
CA ALA A 181 10.66 3.13 -34.83
C ALA A 181 11.20 4.19 -33.85
N GLU A 182 10.94 5.46 -34.11
CA GLU A 182 11.32 6.61 -33.27
C GLU A 182 10.67 6.61 -31.89
N GLN A 183 9.46 6.02 -31.77
CA GLN A 183 8.69 6.02 -30.52
C GLN A 183 9.04 4.83 -29.61
N LYS A 184 9.64 3.76 -30.17
CA LYS A 184 9.97 2.52 -29.42
C LYS A 184 10.89 2.76 -28.21
N PRO A 185 11.99 3.55 -28.30
CA PRO A 185 12.86 3.79 -27.14
C PRO A 185 12.13 4.50 -25.98
N ILE A 186 11.21 5.41 -26.31
CA ILE A 186 10.39 6.12 -25.32
C ILE A 186 9.40 5.16 -24.67
N ALA A 187 8.72 4.33 -25.48
CA ALA A 187 7.79 3.30 -25.00
C ALA A 187 8.48 2.24 -24.11
N GLU A 188 9.68 1.80 -24.46
CA GLU A 188 10.49 0.89 -23.62
C GLU A 188 10.87 1.51 -22.28
N GLN A 189 11.26 2.79 -22.26
CA GLN A 189 11.57 3.49 -21.03
C GLN A 189 10.32 3.76 -20.18
N VAL A 190 9.17 4.02 -20.81
CA VAL A 190 7.85 4.07 -20.17
C VAL A 190 7.50 2.74 -19.51
N LEU A 191 7.68 1.61 -20.19
CA LEU A 191 7.44 0.28 -19.61
C LEU A 191 8.39 -0.05 -18.44
N ARG A 192 9.60 0.53 -18.43
CA ARG A 192 10.60 0.30 -17.39
C ARG A 192 10.30 1.02 -16.06
N GLY A 193 9.70 2.21 -16.10
CA GLY A 193 9.46 3.01 -14.89
C GLY A 193 8.53 4.21 -15.06
N GLY A 194 7.73 4.24 -16.12
CA GLY A 194 6.81 5.32 -16.46
C GLY A 194 7.51 6.63 -16.84
N ILE A 195 6.74 7.72 -16.85
CA ILE A 195 7.19 9.07 -17.18
C ILE A 195 8.44 9.52 -16.37
N PRO A 196 8.60 9.20 -15.05
CA PRO A 196 9.83 9.52 -14.33
C PRO A 196 11.09 8.87 -14.90
N ALA A 197 10.99 7.66 -15.45
CA ALA A 197 12.11 7.00 -16.10
C ALA A 197 12.47 7.70 -17.43
N VAL A 198 11.47 8.22 -18.16
CA VAL A 198 11.71 9.04 -19.36
C VAL A 198 12.47 10.32 -19.01
N ARG A 199 12.08 11.03 -17.93
CA ARG A 199 12.81 12.22 -17.44
C ARG A 199 14.28 11.92 -17.15
N GLN A 200 14.55 10.88 -16.37
CA GLN A 200 15.91 10.46 -16.02
C GLN A 200 16.75 10.03 -17.24
N ALA A 201 16.12 9.47 -18.28
CA ALA A 201 16.81 9.13 -19.52
C ALA A 201 17.19 10.39 -20.32
N VAL A 202 16.31 11.38 -20.40
CA VAL A 202 16.59 12.66 -21.08
C VAL A 202 17.64 13.48 -20.31
N GLU A 203 17.53 13.57 -18.99
CA GLU A 203 18.52 14.22 -18.12
C GLU A 203 19.93 13.64 -18.37
N LYS A 204 20.08 12.31 -18.31
CA LYS A 204 21.34 11.62 -18.58
C LYS A 204 21.85 11.79 -20.01
N GLN A 205 20.94 11.84 -20.99
CA GLN A 205 21.33 12.09 -22.38
C GLN A 205 21.81 13.54 -22.56
N ASN A 206 21.21 14.52 -21.88
CA ASN A 206 21.63 15.91 -21.91
C ASN A 206 22.98 16.12 -21.22
N GLU A 207 23.25 15.45 -20.08
CA GLU A 207 24.58 15.41 -19.46
C GLU A 207 25.66 14.91 -20.46
N THR A 208 25.31 13.87 -21.24
CA THR A 208 26.21 13.28 -22.25
C THR A 208 26.40 14.22 -23.43
N ASN A 209 25.32 14.78 -23.99
CA ASN A 209 25.39 15.74 -25.09
C ASN A 209 26.23 16.96 -24.70
N LYS A 210 26.04 17.49 -23.48
CA LYS A 210 26.82 18.61 -22.94
C LYS A 210 28.31 18.30 -22.80
N ALA A 211 28.65 17.08 -22.36
CA ALA A 211 30.04 16.63 -22.30
C ALA A 211 30.66 16.45 -23.71
N GLU A 212 29.85 16.11 -24.71
CA GLU A 212 30.26 15.93 -26.11
C GLU A 212 30.15 17.20 -26.98
N GLY A 213 29.76 18.34 -26.40
CA GLY A 213 29.56 19.61 -27.13
C GLY A 213 28.36 19.61 -28.10
N LYS A 214 27.43 18.66 -27.95
CA LYS A 214 26.20 18.53 -28.74
C LYS A 214 25.05 19.31 -28.11
N PRO A 215 24.04 19.75 -28.89
CA PRO A 215 22.87 20.44 -28.34
C PRO A 215 22.08 19.55 -27.35
N GLU A 216 21.54 20.17 -26.30
CA GLU A 216 20.68 19.51 -25.32
C GLU A 216 19.30 19.19 -25.92
N ILE A 217 18.68 18.08 -25.50
CA ILE A 217 17.37 17.63 -25.97
C ILE A 217 16.28 18.24 -25.07
N SER A 218 15.27 18.86 -25.68
CA SER A 218 14.11 19.36 -24.93
C SER A 218 13.27 18.19 -24.38
N PRO A 219 13.00 18.12 -23.06
CA PRO A 219 12.25 17.02 -22.47
C PRO A 219 10.74 17.10 -22.76
N ALA A 220 10.18 18.30 -22.97
CA ALA A 220 8.73 18.49 -23.00
C ALA A 220 7.99 17.65 -24.07
N PRO A 221 8.44 17.61 -25.35
CA PRO A 221 7.79 16.79 -26.37
C PRO A 221 7.86 15.28 -26.08
N LEU A 222 8.99 14.83 -25.51
CA LEU A 222 9.22 13.42 -25.16
C LEU A 222 8.32 12.97 -24.00
N LEU A 223 8.05 13.87 -23.05
CA LEU A 223 7.12 13.60 -21.94
C LEU A 223 5.66 13.60 -22.41
N GLN A 224 5.28 14.52 -23.30
CA GLN A 224 3.95 14.54 -23.91
C GLN A 224 3.68 13.26 -24.71
N LEU A 225 4.64 12.81 -25.52
CA LEU A 225 4.54 11.54 -26.24
C LEU A 225 4.50 10.34 -25.28
N ALA A 226 5.30 10.34 -24.21
CA ALA A 226 5.22 9.31 -23.17
C ALA A 226 3.83 9.25 -22.53
N GLU A 227 3.21 10.39 -22.23
CA GLU A 227 1.85 10.50 -21.68
C GLU A 227 0.78 9.98 -22.65
N GLN A 228 0.96 10.18 -23.97
CA GLN A 228 0.09 9.63 -25.02
C GLN A 228 0.23 8.10 -25.16
N LEU A 229 1.43 7.53 -24.97
CA LEU A 229 1.70 6.09 -25.11
C LEU A 229 1.38 5.28 -23.84
N MET A 230 1.48 5.88 -22.66
CA MET A 230 1.15 5.28 -21.36
C MET A 230 -0.18 4.51 -21.30
N PRO A 231 -1.31 4.94 -21.92
CA PRO A 231 -2.60 4.28 -21.77
C PRO A 231 -2.67 2.93 -22.51
N SER A 232 -2.13 2.86 -23.74
CA SER A 232 -2.09 1.61 -24.53
C SER A 232 -1.06 0.63 -23.97
N LEU A 233 0.12 1.12 -23.58
CA LEU A 233 1.16 0.31 -22.94
C LEU A 233 0.67 -0.31 -21.62
N ARG A 234 -0.10 0.44 -20.81
CA ARG A 234 -0.74 -0.10 -19.59
C ARG A 234 -1.79 -1.17 -19.86
N SER A 235 -2.59 -1.03 -20.93
CA SER A 235 -3.54 -2.07 -21.35
C SER A 235 -2.80 -3.36 -21.71
N ALA A 236 -1.78 -3.27 -22.56
CA ALA A 236 -0.96 -4.42 -22.97
C ALA A 236 -0.26 -5.09 -21.77
N GLU A 237 0.36 -4.31 -20.88
CA GLU A 237 0.96 -4.78 -19.62
C GLU A 237 -0.04 -5.45 -18.68
N TRP A 238 -1.27 -4.95 -18.61
CA TRP A 238 -2.34 -5.51 -17.80
C TRP A 238 -2.84 -6.81 -18.42
N ARG A 239 -3.02 -6.88 -19.73
CA ARG A 239 -3.46 -8.08 -20.44
C ARG A 239 -2.47 -9.24 -20.30
N ASP A 240 -1.16 -8.96 -20.43
CA ASP A 240 -0.08 -9.91 -20.11
C ASP A 240 -0.12 -10.43 -18.65
N LYS A 241 -0.65 -9.66 -17.70
CA LYS A 241 -0.86 -10.06 -16.30
C LYS A 241 -2.18 -10.80 -16.10
N ALA A 242 -3.23 -10.40 -16.81
CA ALA A 242 -4.57 -10.97 -16.74
C ALA A 242 -4.61 -12.40 -17.29
N GLU A 243 -4.04 -12.62 -18.47
CA GLU A 243 -3.98 -13.96 -19.09
C GLU A 243 -3.13 -14.93 -18.27
N ALA A 244 -1.99 -14.47 -17.73
CA ALA A 244 -1.19 -15.25 -16.79
C ALA A 244 -1.93 -15.54 -15.48
N ALA A 245 -2.75 -14.61 -14.98
CA ALA A 245 -3.54 -14.80 -13.77
C ALA A 245 -4.75 -15.74 -13.98
N LEU A 246 -5.33 -15.77 -15.18
CA LEU A 246 -6.38 -16.74 -15.56
C LEU A 246 -5.80 -18.15 -15.72
N ALA A 247 -4.64 -18.29 -16.36
CA ALA A 247 -3.98 -19.59 -16.53
C ALA A 247 -3.61 -20.25 -15.18
N ASP A 248 -3.15 -19.45 -14.21
CA ASP A 248 -2.75 -19.91 -12.88
C ASP A 248 -3.84 -19.77 -11.80
N LEU A 249 -5.08 -19.41 -12.17
CA LEU A 249 -6.14 -18.99 -11.24
C LEU A 249 -6.36 -19.89 -10.01
N PRO A 250 -6.39 -21.25 -10.10
CA PRO A 250 -6.60 -22.13 -8.94
C PRO A 250 -5.38 -22.27 -8.01
N GLU A 251 -4.20 -21.80 -8.40
CA GLU A 251 -2.96 -21.88 -7.59
C GLU A 251 -2.39 -20.51 -7.22
N LEU A 252 -2.81 -19.45 -7.92
CA LEU A 252 -2.32 -18.10 -7.75
C LEU A 252 -2.66 -17.54 -6.37
N ASP A 253 -1.67 -16.89 -5.75
CA ASP A 253 -1.78 -16.17 -4.48
C ASP A 253 -2.84 -15.05 -4.56
N LEU A 254 -3.80 -15.05 -3.62
CA LEU A 254 -4.91 -14.08 -3.62
C LEU A 254 -4.48 -12.61 -3.62
N ARG A 255 -3.27 -12.26 -3.12
CA ARG A 255 -2.79 -10.89 -3.16
C ARG A 255 -2.45 -10.46 -4.59
N ASP A 256 -1.85 -11.35 -5.37
CA ASP A 256 -1.57 -11.08 -6.79
C ASP A 256 -2.88 -11.02 -7.59
N LEU A 257 -3.79 -11.97 -7.37
CA LEU A 257 -5.09 -11.97 -8.06
C LEU A 257 -5.88 -10.68 -7.80
N ARG A 258 -5.96 -10.24 -6.53
CA ARG A 258 -6.53 -8.93 -6.16
C ARG A 258 -5.80 -7.76 -6.82
N SER A 259 -4.47 -7.82 -6.93
CA SER A 259 -3.68 -6.76 -7.56
C SER A 259 -3.93 -6.66 -9.06
N VAL A 260 -4.20 -7.77 -9.76
CA VAL A 260 -4.56 -7.77 -11.19
C VAL A 260 -5.99 -7.27 -11.40
N VAL A 261 -6.93 -7.68 -10.54
CA VAL A 261 -8.31 -7.19 -10.57
C VAL A 261 -8.37 -5.69 -10.31
N VAL A 262 -7.70 -5.17 -9.27
CA VAL A 262 -7.66 -3.70 -9.02
C VAL A 262 -6.96 -2.94 -10.17
N ALA A 263 -6.00 -3.56 -10.86
CA ALA A 263 -5.37 -2.94 -12.02
C ALA A 263 -6.27 -2.94 -13.28
N SER A 264 -7.41 -3.66 -13.30
CA SER A 264 -8.31 -3.68 -14.47
C SER A 264 -8.93 -2.32 -14.73
N ASP A 265 -9.21 -1.52 -13.70
CA ASP A 265 -9.85 -0.20 -13.85
C ASP A 265 -9.05 0.77 -14.74
N ALA A 266 -7.73 0.58 -14.84
CA ALA A 266 -6.85 1.37 -15.71
C ALA A 266 -6.43 0.65 -17.01
N GLY A 267 -6.50 -0.69 -17.02
CA GLY A 267 -5.99 -1.56 -18.08
C GLY A 267 -7.05 -2.15 -19.02
N ALA A 268 -8.28 -2.39 -18.54
CA ALA A 268 -9.36 -3.01 -19.30
C ALA A 268 -10.15 -1.98 -20.12
N ARG A 269 -9.61 -1.64 -21.30
CA ARG A 269 -10.12 -0.54 -22.15
C ARG A 269 -11.09 -0.98 -23.24
N ASP A 270 -10.93 -2.21 -23.73
CA ASP A 270 -11.63 -2.77 -24.88
C ASP A 270 -12.50 -3.97 -24.44
N ASP A 271 -13.53 -4.34 -25.19
CA ASP A 271 -14.52 -5.35 -24.73
C ASP A 271 -13.92 -6.70 -24.34
N GLU A 272 -12.93 -7.18 -25.09
CA GLU A 272 -12.17 -8.39 -24.72
C GLU A 272 -11.50 -8.25 -23.34
N THR A 273 -10.88 -7.09 -23.09
CA THR A 273 -10.19 -6.84 -21.81
C THR A 273 -11.17 -6.65 -20.65
N ARG A 274 -12.36 -6.11 -20.92
CA ARG A 274 -13.46 -6.04 -19.94
C ARG A 274 -13.99 -7.44 -19.61
N ALA A 275 -14.17 -8.31 -20.61
CA ALA A 275 -14.54 -9.71 -20.41
C ALA A 275 -13.50 -10.48 -19.58
N LEU A 276 -12.20 -10.30 -19.85
CA LEU A 276 -11.12 -10.85 -19.02
C LEU A 276 -11.16 -10.32 -17.58
N ALA A 277 -11.49 -9.04 -17.39
CA ALA A 277 -11.64 -8.45 -16.05
C ALA A 277 -12.82 -9.06 -15.27
N GLU A 278 -13.97 -9.28 -15.90
CA GLU A 278 -15.12 -9.95 -15.27
C GLU A 278 -14.84 -11.42 -14.94
N GLN A 279 -14.16 -12.17 -15.82
CA GLN A 279 -13.70 -13.53 -15.51
C GLN A 279 -12.79 -13.54 -14.27
N LEU A 280 -11.83 -12.60 -14.17
CA LEU A 280 -10.94 -12.46 -13.02
C LEU A 280 -11.68 -12.05 -11.73
N LYS A 281 -12.68 -11.16 -11.81
CA LYS A 281 -13.54 -10.78 -10.67
C LYS A 281 -14.33 -11.99 -10.14
N THR A 282 -14.98 -12.74 -11.04
CA THR A 282 -15.74 -13.95 -10.69
C THR A 282 -14.83 -15.03 -10.10
N GLY A 283 -13.69 -15.31 -10.74
CA GLY A 283 -12.72 -16.28 -10.23
C GLY A 283 -12.10 -15.85 -8.90
N LEU A 284 -11.85 -14.55 -8.67
CA LEU A 284 -11.42 -14.02 -7.38
C LEU A 284 -12.48 -14.23 -6.29
N ALA A 285 -13.76 -14.01 -6.59
CA ALA A 285 -14.85 -14.23 -5.63
C ALA A 285 -14.90 -15.72 -5.21
N GLN A 286 -14.92 -16.64 -6.18
CA GLN A 286 -14.90 -18.09 -5.94
C GLN A 286 -13.65 -18.55 -5.18
N ARG A 287 -12.47 -18.00 -5.48
CA ARG A 287 -11.22 -18.31 -4.77
C ARG A 287 -11.23 -17.80 -3.33
N VAL A 288 -11.77 -16.60 -3.09
CA VAL A 288 -11.93 -16.06 -1.72
C VAL A 288 -12.93 -16.89 -0.91
N GLU A 289 -14.03 -17.34 -1.53
CA GLU A 289 -15.01 -18.20 -0.87
C GLU A 289 -14.45 -19.60 -0.55
N SER A 290 -13.75 -20.23 -1.50
CA SER A 290 -13.13 -21.55 -1.27
C SER A 290 -12.02 -21.51 -0.22
N GLU A 291 -11.18 -20.45 -0.19
CA GLU A 291 -10.22 -20.27 0.90
C GLU A 291 -10.90 -19.96 2.24
N GLN A 292 -12.01 -19.21 2.25
CA GLN A 292 -12.80 -18.95 3.48
C GLN A 292 -13.40 -20.25 4.03
N ALA A 293 -13.97 -21.10 3.17
CA ALA A 293 -14.47 -22.41 3.55
C ALA A 293 -13.35 -23.31 4.10
N ALA A 294 -12.23 -23.41 3.38
CA ALA A 294 -11.07 -24.20 3.82
C ALA A 294 -10.46 -23.71 5.15
N TRP A 295 -10.48 -22.40 5.41
CA TRP A 295 -10.05 -21.79 6.67
C TRP A 295 -10.99 -22.16 7.84
N LEU A 296 -12.31 -22.13 7.62
CA LEU A 296 -13.29 -22.57 8.62
C LEU A 296 -13.17 -24.07 8.92
N THR A 297 -12.99 -24.90 7.90
CA THR A 297 -12.73 -26.35 8.05
C THR A 297 -11.42 -26.61 8.81
N GLU A 298 -10.33 -25.91 8.50
CA GLU A 298 -9.07 -26.05 9.25
C GLU A 298 -9.25 -25.69 10.74
N ILE A 299 -10.02 -24.65 11.06
CA ILE A 299 -10.34 -24.32 12.46
C ILE A 299 -11.15 -25.43 13.13
N SER A 300 -12.16 -25.99 12.45
CA SER A 300 -13.01 -27.04 13.03
C SER A 300 -12.23 -28.35 13.25
N GLU A 301 -11.36 -28.76 12.32
CA GLU A 301 -10.46 -29.92 12.45
C GLU A 301 -9.39 -29.73 13.53
N LEU A 302 -8.89 -28.50 13.72
CA LEU A 302 -7.97 -28.18 14.80
C LEU A 302 -8.66 -28.27 16.16
N LEU A 303 -9.91 -27.82 16.27
CA LEU A 303 -10.72 -27.92 17.49
C LEU A 303 -11.10 -29.38 17.80
N ALA A 304 -11.60 -30.13 16.81
CA ALA A 304 -11.92 -31.56 16.95
C ALA A 304 -10.68 -32.40 17.36
N GLY A 305 -9.49 -32.04 16.87
CA GLY A 305 -8.23 -32.66 17.28
C GLY A 305 -7.67 -32.16 18.62
N GLY A 306 -8.38 -31.32 19.38
CA GLY A 306 -7.94 -30.77 20.68
C GLY A 306 -6.76 -29.77 20.59
N ARG A 307 -6.51 -29.18 19.41
CA ARG A 307 -5.35 -28.32 19.12
C ARG A 307 -5.67 -26.83 19.30
N ALA A 308 -6.22 -26.45 20.45
CA ALA A 308 -6.73 -25.10 20.75
C ALA A 308 -5.76 -23.96 20.37
N VAL A 309 -4.47 -24.05 20.75
CA VAL A 309 -3.44 -23.04 20.40
C VAL A 309 -3.26 -22.87 18.88
N ARG A 310 -3.37 -23.96 18.10
CA ARG A 310 -3.29 -23.88 16.64
C ARG A 310 -4.56 -23.24 16.08
N ALA A 311 -5.75 -23.64 16.55
CA ALA A 311 -7.02 -23.06 16.16
C ALA A 311 -7.05 -21.54 16.41
N LEU A 312 -6.60 -21.08 17.59
CA LEU A 312 -6.45 -19.65 17.92
C LEU A 312 -5.54 -18.92 16.92
N ARG A 313 -4.38 -19.49 16.60
CA ARG A 313 -3.44 -18.90 15.62
C ARG A 313 -4.03 -18.82 14.21
N VAL A 314 -4.73 -19.86 13.75
CA VAL A 314 -5.41 -19.86 12.44
C VAL A 314 -6.57 -18.85 12.41
N SER A 315 -7.35 -18.76 13.50
CA SER A 315 -8.46 -17.79 13.64
C SER A 315 -8.02 -16.32 13.52
N SER A 316 -6.74 -16.01 13.78
CA SER A 316 -6.18 -14.66 13.62
C SER A 316 -5.87 -14.26 12.17
N ARG A 317 -6.00 -15.19 11.20
CA ARG A 317 -5.55 -15.03 9.81
C ARG A 317 -6.64 -15.40 8.79
N PRO A 318 -7.78 -14.71 8.76
CA PRO A 318 -8.81 -14.94 7.76
C PRO A 318 -8.31 -14.56 6.35
N PRO A 319 -8.70 -15.30 5.28
CA PRO A 319 -8.29 -14.99 3.90
C PRO A 319 -8.91 -13.68 3.38
N LYS A 320 -10.02 -13.23 3.98
CA LYS A 320 -10.64 -11.91 3.80
C LYS A 320 -10.53 -11.11 5.09
N ALA A 321 -9.87 -9.95 5.04
CA ALA A 321 -9.73 -9.07 6.20
C ALA A 321 -11.11 -8.63 6.72
N GLY A 322 -11.32 -8.73 8.03
CA GLY A 322 -12.61 -8.41 8.67
C GLY A 322 -13.71 -9.46 8.48
N ALA A 323 -13.45 -10.62 7.86
CA ALA A 323 -14.42 -11.71 7.82
C ALA A 323 -14.71 -12.22 9.25
N PRO A 324 -15.97 -12.24 9.69
CA PRO A 324 -16.32 -12.72 11.02
C PRO A 324 -16.14 -14.25 11.10
N LEU A 325 -15.79 -14.73 12.31
CA LEU A 325 -15.85 -16.15 12.63
C LEU A 325 -17.33 -16.50 12.94
N PRO A 326 -17.89 -17.61 12.41
CA PRO A 326 -19.24 -18.04 12.73
C PRO A 326 -19.46 -18.19 14.25
N ALA A 327 -20.67 -17.93 14.73
CA ALA A 327 -20.97 -17.91 16.16
C ALA A 327 -20.66 -19.25 16.85
N GLU A 328 -21.01 -20.38 16.23
CA GLU A 328 -20.71 -21.71 16.78
C GLU A 328 -19.21 -22.00 16.89
N LEU A 329 -18.42 -21.65 15.86
CA LEU A 329 -16.97 -21.83 15.90
C LEU A 329 -16.32 -20.86 16.89
N SER A 330 -16.90 -19.67 17.08
CA SER A 330 -16.48 -18.73 18.11
C SER A 330 -16.71 -19.29 19.51
N ALA A 331 -17.90 -19.86 19.77
CA ALA A 331 -18.20 -20.52 21.05
C ALA A 331 -17.26 -21.70 21.32
N LYS A 332 -17.11 -22.63 20.37
CA LYS A 332 -16.19 -23.79 20.47
C LYS A 332 -14.74 -23.37 20.68
N LEU A 333 -14.29 -22.28 20.03
CA LEU A 333 -12.94 -21.74 20.19
C LEU A 333 -12.75 -21.06 21.55
N THR A 334 -13.77 -20.36 22.06
CA THR A 334 -13.78 -19.75 23.39
C THR A 334 -13.72 -20.82 24.49
N GLU A 335 -14.55 -21.85 24.40
CA GLU A 335 -14.57 -23.00 25.31
C GLU A 335 -13.22 -23.73 25.32
N ALA A 336 -12.69 -24.09 24.15
CA ALA A 336 -11.39 -24.76 24.04
C ALA A 336 -10.22 -23.91 24.56
N ALA A 337 -10.30 -22.58 24.45
CA ALA A 337 -9.32 -21.67 25.02
C ALA A 337 -9.45 -21.58 26.56
N ALA A 338 -10.66 -21.46 27.09
CA ALA A 338 -10.91 -21.43 28.53
C ALA A 338 -10.49 -22.74 29.22
N ALA A 339 -10.83 -23.90 28.64
CA ALA A 339 -10.38 -25.22 29.09
C ALA A 339 -8.85 -25.42 28.99
N SER A 340 -8.15 -24.60 28.20
CA SER A 340 -6.68 -24.57 28.14
C SER A 340 -6.04 -23.57 29.14
N LEU A 341 -6.85 -22.86 29.94
CA LEU A 341 -6.44 -21.83 30.89
C LEU A 341 -6.98 -22.18 32.30
N THR A 342 -6.41 -23.24 32.87
CA THR A 342 -6.71 -23.74 34.23
C THR A 342 -5.52 -23.56 35.17
N ALA A 343 -5.75 -23.58 36.48
CA ALA A 343 -4.69 -23.51 37.49
C ALA A 343 -3.69 -24.68 37.41
N GLU A 344 -4.14 -25.86 36.94
CA GLU A 344 -3.33 -27.06 36.72
C GLU A 344 -2.50 -27.01 35.40
N THR A 345 -2.79 -26.04 34.52
CA THR A 345 -2.07 -25.93 33.25
C THR A 345 -0.68 -25.34 33.49
N GLY A 346 0.35 -26.14 33.24
CA GLY A 346 1.75 -25.71 33.31
C GLY A 346 2.01 -24.37 32.60
N GLN A 347 2.72 -23.48 33.28
CA GLN A 347 2.68 -22.04 33.01
C GLN A 347 3.19 -21.65 31.61
N ASP A 348 4.17 -22.37 31.05
CA ASP A 348 4.63 -22.20 29.66
C ASP A 348 3.51 -22.40 28.64
N ARG A 349 2.63 -23.39 28.89
CA ARG A 349 1.45 -23.65 28.05
C ARG A 349 0.42 -22.56 28.23
N PHE A 350 0.21 -22.09 29.46
CA PHE A 350 -0.68 -20.95 29.76
C PHE A 350 -0.23 -19.69 28.99
N ALA A 351 1.05 -19.30 29.10
CA ALA A 351 1.64 -18.19 28.36
C ALA A 351 1.52 -18.38 26.83
N THR A 352 1.74 -19.60 26.33
CA THR A 352 1.58 -19.94 24.90
C THR A 352 0.14 -19.78 24.39
N VAL A 353 -0.86 -20.11 25.23
CA VAL A 353 -2.28 -19.91 24.92
C VAL A 353 -2.60 -18.41 24.91
N LEU A 354 -2.13 -17.63 25.89
CA LEU A 354 -2.31 -16.17 25.94
C LEU A 354 -1.72 -15.46 24.71
N ASP A 355 -0.50 -15.83 24.30
CA ASP A 355 0.15 -15.27 23.10
C ASP A 355 -0.63 -15.55 21.81
N ALA A 356 -1.34 -16.70 21.73
CA ALA A 356 -2.22 -17.03 20.61
C ALA A 356 -3.58 -16.30 20.71
N LEU A 357 -4.15 -16.26 21.91
CA LEU A 357 -5.44 -15.63 22.21
C LEU A 357 -5.41 -14.13 21.93
N ALA A 358 -4.30 -13.45 22.25
CA ALA A 358 -4.14 -11.99 22.07
C ALA A 358 -4.43 -11.48 20.64
N PHE A 359 -4.31 -12.34 19.62
CA PHE A 359 -4.57 -12.00 18.21
C PHE A 359 -5.85 -12.65 17.65
N SER A 360 -6.54 -13.49 18.43
CA SER A 360 -7.77 -14.15 18.01
C SER A 360 -8.97 -13.19 18.01
N PRO A 361 -10.01 -13.41 17.17
CA PRO A 361 -11.29 -12.70 17.27
C PRO A 361 -12.01 -12.92 18.62
N VAL A 362 -11.90 -14.10 19.25
CA VAL A 362 -12.61 -14.41 20.51
C VAL A 362 -11.93 -13.87 21.78
N ARG A 363 -10.88 -13.05 21.63
CA ARG A 363 -10.01 -12.61 22.72
C ARG A 363 -10.69 -11.86 23.88
N THR A 364 -11.88 -11.30 23.65
CA THR A 364 -12.70 -10.60 24.66
C THR A 364 -13.73 -11.52 25.32
N GLN A 365 -13.97 -12.71 24.78
CA GLN A 365 -14.98 -13.67 25.25
C GLN A 365 -14.38 -14.73 26.19
N VAL A 366 -13.07 -14.96 26.11
CA VAL A 366 -12.38 -15.96 26.94
C VAL A 366 -12.09 -15.40 28.33
N THR A 367 -12.63 -16.10 29.33
CA THR A 367 -12.28 -15.98 30.75
C THR A 367 -11.53 -17.25 31.16
N PRO A 368 -10.33 -17.17 31.78
CA PRO A 368 -9.64 -18.32 32.35
C PRO A 368 -10.51 -19.04 33.39
N VAL A 369 -10.50 -20.37 33.38
CA VAL A 369 -11.21 -21.20 34.38
C VAL A 369 -10.49 -21.14 35.73
N GLY A 370 -9.17 -20.99 35.73
CA GLY A 370 -8.38 -20.79 36.94
C GLY A 370 -7.01 -20.18 36.65
N ILE A 371 -6.48 -19.49 37.65
CA ILE A 371 -5.16 -18.85 37.61
C ILE A 371 -4.18 -19.75 38.40
N PRO A 372 -2.93 -19.99 37.94
CA PRO A 372 -1.93 -20.66 38.75
C PRO A 372 -1.71 -19.92 40.08
N ALA A 373 -1.72 -20.66 41.21
CA ALA A 373 -1.65 -20.07 42.56
C ALA A 373 -0.35 -19.27 42.80
N GLU A 374 0.77 -19.74 42.25
CA GLU A 374 2.06 -19.07 42.29
C GLU A 374 2.54 -18.75 40.85
N PRO A 375 2.15 -17.59 40.29
CA PRO A 375 2.54 -17.22 38.93
C PRO A 375 4.04 -16.85 38.87
N THR A 376 4.79 -17.56 38.04
CA THR A 376 6.20 -17.30 37.76
C THR A 376 6.42 -15.91 37.16
N PRO A 377 7.60 -15.30 37.35
CA PRO A 377 7.93 -14.01 36.74
C PRO A 377 7.84 -14.04 35.20
N GLU A 378 8.10 -15.19 34.57
CA GLU A 378 7.96 -15.37 33.13
C GLU A 378 6.50 -15.34 32.67
N LEU A 379 5.58 -16.01 33.39
CA LEU A 379 4.14 -15.91 33.13
C LEU A 379 3.64 -14.47 33.32
N VAL A 380 4.04 -13.79 34.39
CA VAL A 380 3.68 -12.38 34.65
C VAL A 380 4.21 -11.47 33.53
N ALA A 381 5.43 -11.70 33.04
CA ALA A 381 5.99 -10.96 31.90
C ALA A 381 5.22 -11.23 30.59
N ALA A 382 4.80 -12.49 30.36
CA ALA A 382 3.96 -12.84 29.22
C ALA A 382 2.58 -12.17 29.29
N VAL A 383 1.93 -12.14 30.45
CA VAL A 383 0.66 -11.41 30.65
C VAL A 383 0.86 -9.91 30.39
N LYS A 384 1.90 -9.28 30.97
CA LYS A 384 2.23 -7.85 30.74
C LYS A 384 2.41 -7.52 29.26
N LYS A 385 3.09 -8.38 28.49
CA LYS A 385 3.29 -8.24 27.03
C LYS A 385 1.98 -8.22 26.24
N VAL A 386 0.96 -8.97 26.67
CA VAL A 386 -0.35 -9.06 25.99
C VAL A 386 -1.45 -8.23 26.65
N ALA A 387 -1.18 -7.57 27.77
CA ALA A 387 -2.17 -6.88 28.61
C ALA A 387 -3.03 -5.86 27.84
N ALA A 388 -2.42 -5.07 26.94
CA ALA A 388 -3.13 -4.12 26.08
C ALA A 388 -4.12 -4.77 25.07
N ARG A 389 -4.06 -6.10 24.86
CA ARG A 389 -4.98 -6.87 24.02
C ARG A 389 -5.91 -7.80 24.81
N LEU A 390 -5.54 -8.14 26.05
CA LEU A 390 -6.27 -9.03 26.97
C LEU A 390 -6.47 -8.35 28.33
N PRO A 391 -7.10 -7.16 28.41
CA PRO A 391 -7.17 -6.37 29.64
C PRO A 391 -7.92 -7.09 30.76
N GLN A 392 -8.96 -7.86 30.43
CA GLN A 392 -9.71 -8.65 31.40
C GLN A 392 -8.88 -9.77 32.03
N ILE A 393 -7.90 -10.32 31.30
CA ILE A 393 -6.96 -11.32 31.85
C ILE A 393 -5.84 -10.61 32.64
N ALA A 394 -5.34 -9.48 32.18
CA ALA A 394 -4.34 -8.71 32.93
C ALA A 394 -4.85 -8.29 34.32
N ALA A 395 -6.12 -7.87 34.42
CA ALA A 395 -6.77 -7.55 35.69
C ALA A 395 -6.79 -8.74 36.68
N LEU A 396 -7.02 -9.97 36.20
CA LEU A 396 -6.98 -11.18 37.03
C LEU A 396 -5.58 -11.46 37.62
N PHE A 397 -4.51 -10.99 36.98
CA PHE A 397 -3.13 -11.06 37.49
C PHE A 397 -2.72 -9.81 38.27
N GLY A 398 -3.65 -8.90 38.60
CA GLY A 398 -3.35 -7.62 39.27
C GLY A 398 -2.51 -6.65 38.43
N ILE A 399 -2.44 -6.84 37.11
CA ILE A 399 -1.70 -5.98 36.19
C ILE A 399 -2.65 -4.88 35.68
N GLU A 400 -2.52 -3.69 36.23
CA GLU A 400 -3.26 -2.51 35.77
C GLU A 400 -2.85 -2.14 34.34
N VAL A 401 -3.82 -2.17 33.42
CA VAL A 401 -3.58 -1.84 32.01
C VAL A 401 -3.73 -0.35 31.81
N THR A 402 -2.61 0.37 31.96
CA THR A 402 -2.56 1.77 31.54
C THR A 402 -2.90 1.85 30.05
N ALA A 403 -3.91 2.66 29.71
CA ALA A 403 -4.33 2.84 28.33
C ALA A 403 -3.13 3.31 27.49
N PRO A 404 -2.90 2.75 26.29
CA PRO A 404 -1.72 3.10 25.50
C PRO A 404 -1.74 4.61 25.19
N SER A 405 -0.76 5.33 25.74
CA SER A 405 -0.65 6.76 25.55
C SER A 405 -0.55 7.05 24.04
N LYS A 406 -1.38 7.98 23.55
CA LYS A 406 -1.39 8.39 22.13
C LYS A 406 -0.11 9.11 21.68
N SER A 407 0.92 9.15 22.53
CA SER A 407 2.29 9.49 22.18
C SER A 407 2.84 8.47 21.18
N LYS A 408 2.74 8.79 19.88
CA LYS A 408 3.58 8.13 18.87
C LYS A 408 5.02 8.13 19.38
N PRO A 409 5.75 6.99 19.38
CA PRO A 409 7.19 7.04 19.59
C PRO A 409 7.77 7.98 18.54
N ALA A 410 8.49 9.01 19.00
CA ALA A 410 8.98 10.08 18.14
C ALA A 410 9.75 9.47 16.96
N ALA A 411 9.25 9.70 15.73
CA ALA A 411 9.92 9.25 14.54
C ALA A 411 11.30 9.94 14.51
N LYS A 412 12.38 9.16 14.54
CA LYS A 412 13.74 9.70 14.44
C LYS A 412 13.79 10.66 13.25
N PRO A 413 14.25 11.92 13.42
CA PRO A 413 14.22 12.89 12.35
C PRO A 413 15.00 12.34 11.15
N ARG A 414 14.36 12.37 9.97
CA ARG A 414 15.08 12.06 8.73
C ARG A 414 16.15 13.13 8.52
N PRO A 415 17.37 12.77 8.08
CA PRO A 415 18.38 13.77 7.77
C PRO A 415 17.83 14.74 6.70
N PRO A 416 18.13 16.04 6.80
CA PRO A 416 17.66 17.02 5.83
C PRO A 416 18.22 16.68 4.45
N LYS A 417 17.40 16.87 3.41
CA LYS A 417 17.82 16.77 2.02
C LYS A 417 18.83 17.91 1.77
N PRO A 418 20.00 17.67 1.14
CA PRO A 418 20.95 18.73 0.88
C PRO A 418 20.31 19.79 -0.04
N VAL A 419 20.37 21.04 0.39
CA VAL A 419 19.98 22.19 -0.44
C VAL A 419 21.16 22.48 -1.35
N ILE A 420 20.94 22.46 -2.66
CA ILE A 420 21.94 22.93 -3.62
C ILE A 420 21.91 24.46 -3.52
N ALA A 421 23.06 25.08 -3.25
CA ALA A 421 23.17 26.52 -3.17
C ALA A 421 23.12 27.13 -4.58
N ASP A 422 22.34 28.20 -4.74
CA ASP A 422 22.35 29.01 -5.95
C ASP A 422 23.73 29.64 -6.19
N ALA A 423 24.10 29.75 -7.46
CA ALA A 423 25.33 30.43 -7.87
C ALA A 423 25.17 31.96 -7.77
N PRO A 424 26.23 32.70 -7.42
CA PRO A 424 26.17 34.16 -7.32
C PRO A 424 26.04 34.82 -8.70
N ALA A 425 25.24 35.89 -8.77
CA ALA A 425 25.11 36.73 -9.96
C ALA A 425 26.42 37.51 -10.25
N PRO A 426 26.74 37.80 -11.52
CA PRO A 426 27.93 38.57 -11.89
C PRO A 426 27.83 40.05 -11.52
N SER A 427 28.97 40.64 -11.17
CA SER A 427 29.12 42.05 -10.77
C SER A 427 28.80 43.02 -11.90
N GLU A 428 28.17 44.14 -11.53
CA GLU A 428 28.16 45.36 -12.35
C GLU A 428 29.59 45.89 -12.55
N ALA A 429 29.82 46.54 -13.70
CA ALA A 429 30.96 47.40 -13.96
C ALA A 429 30.48 48.65 -14.71
N SER A 430 30.72 49.83 -14.15
CA SER A 430 30.36 51.13 -14.73
C SER A 430 31.61 51.96 -15.02
N ALA A 431 31.69 52.49 -16.25
CA ALA A 431 32.35 53.75 -16.65
C ALA A 431 32.03 53.93 -18.16
N ASP A 432 31.24 54.92 -18.61
CA ASP A 432 31.57 56.36 -18.77
C ASP A 432 32.58 56.58 -19.93
N ALA A 433 32.44 57.52 -20.89
CA ALA A 433 31.67 58.76 -20.90
C ALA A 433 31.33 59.27 -22.34
N ALA A 434 30.71 60.47 -22.39
CA ALA A 434 30.62 61.45 -23.48
C ALA A 434 29.35 61.49 -24.38
N ALA A 435 28.78 62.69 -24.49
CA ALA A 435 27.62 63.11 -25.28
C ALA A 435 28.02 64.32 -26.16
N PRO A 436 27.12 65.15 -26.77
CA PRO A 436 25.68 65.01 -27.10
C PRO A 436 25.35 65.42 -28.57
N VAL A 437 24.08 65.79 -28.83
CA VAL A 437 23.53 66.77 -29.82
C VAL A 437 22.63 66.21 -30.96
N ALA A 438 21.52 66.94 -31.16
CA ALA A 438 20.65 67.09 -32.35
C ALA A 438 19.27 66.41 -32.32
N VAL A 439 18.23 67.27 -32.17
CA VAL A 439 16.83 67.03 -32.51
C VAL A 439 16.57 67.57 -33.92
N VAL A 440 15.79 66.85 -34.74
CA VAL A 440 15.04 67.42 -35.88
C VAL A 440 13.69 66.68 -35.98
N GLU A 441 12.61 67.43 -36.16
CA GLU A 441 11.22 66.94 -36.37
C GLU A 441 10.89 66.86 -37.90
N ASP A 442 9.59 66.64 -38.21
CA ASP A 442 8.97 66.57 -39.55
C ASP A 442 9.27 65.30 -40.40
N ASP A 443 8.32 64.74 -41.16
CA ASP A 443 6.94 65.15 -41.50
C ASP A 443 6.02 63.90 -41.67
N ALA A 444 4.70 64.09 -41.65
CA ALA A 444 3.69 63.12 -42.10
C ALA A 444 3.27 63.43 -43.56
N PRO A 445 2.67 62.49 -44.33
CA PRO A 445 1.24 62.16 -44.20
C PRO A 445 0.96 60.63 -44.38
N ALA A 446 -0.16 60.01 -43.97
CA ALA A 446 -1.55 60.15 -44.45
C ALA A 446 -1.65 60.01 -46.00
N ILE A 447 -2.55 59.27 -46.65
CA ILE A 447 -3.78 58.49 -46.32
C ILE A 447 -3.66 57.20 -47.23
N GLU A 448 -4.41 56.09 -47.17
CA GLU A 448 -5.86 55.92 -47.41
C GLU A 448 -6.26 54.43 -47.33
N VAL A 449 -7.52 54.16 -47.02
CA VAL A 449 -8.09 52.82 -46.79
C VAL A 449 -8.76 52.32 -48.07
N ALA A 450 -8.49 51.07 -48.47
CA ALA A 450 -9.19 50.40 -49.57
C ALA A 450 -9.80 49.07 -49.10
N ASP A 451 -11.13 49.07 -49.19
CA ASP A 451 -12.13 48.07 -48.82
C ASP A 451 -11.91 46.65 -49.38
N ALA A 452 -12.49 45.65 -48.72
CA ALA A 452 -12.48 44.24 -49.15
C ALA A 452 -13.92 43.69 -49.21
N PRO A 453 -14.44 43.32 -50.40
CA PRO A 453 -15.83 42.92 -50.52
C PRO A 453 -16.09 41.49 -50.05
N GLU A 454 -17.11 41.38 -49.22
CA GLU A 454 -17.76 40.16 -48.73
C GLU A 454 -18.50 39.43 -49.88
N THR A 455 -18.25 38.14 -50.09
CA THR A 455 -18.98 37.32 -51.08
C THR A 455 -20.14 36.56 -50.42
N ALA A 456 -21.34 36.79 -50.95
CA ALA A 456 -22.60 36.34 -50.38
C ALA A 456 -22.81 34.82 -50.35
N VAL A 457 -23.63 34.38 -49.40
CA VAL A 457 -24.21 33.04 -49.34
C VAL A 457 -25.50 33.02 -50.16
N GLU A 458 -25.58 32.18 -51.18
CA GLU A 458 -26.80 31.94 -51.94
C GLU A 458 -27.56 30.72 -51.39
N THR A 459 -28.83 30.93 -51.06
CA THR A 459 -29.73 29.92 -50.48
C THR A 459 -30.83 29.53 -51.47
N THR A 460 -31.02 28.22 -51.71
CA THR A 460 -32.20 27.70 -52.43
C THR A 460 -32.76 26.46 -51.71
N PRO A 461 -34.08 26.38 -51.45
CA PRO A 461 -34.71 25.26 -50.74
C PRO A 461 -35.63 24.38 -51.62
N GLU A 462 -35.80 23.11 -51.25
CA GLU A 462 -36.91 22.15 -51.52
C GLU A 462 -36.60 20.92 -50.61
N GLU A 463 -37.40 20.41 -49.67
CA GLU A 463 -38.84 20.13 -49.49
C GLU A 463 -39.32 18.74 -49.99
N SER A 464 -40.07 18.02 -49.11
CA SER A 464 -40.74 16.71 -49.29
C SER A 464 -39.84 15.46 -49.45
N ALA A 465 -40.19 14.26 -48.94
CA ALA A 465 -41.28 13.80 -48.06
C ALA A 465 -40.76 12.55 -47.29
N ALA A 466 -40.95 12.39 -45.97
CA ALA A 466 -42.14 11.88 -45.30
C ALA A 466 -42.67 10.51 -45.82
N ALA A 467 -42.30 9.42 -45.13
CA ALA A 467 -43.04 8.16 -45.10
C ALA A 467 -42.77 7.42 -43.77
N ALA A 468 -43.82 7.02 -43.05
CA ALA A 468 -43.74 6.33 -41.75
C ALA A 468 -44.70 5.14 -41.72
N VAL A 469 -44.19 3.94 -41.39
CA VAL A 469 -44.86 2.62 -41.30
C VAL A 469 -43.92 1.72 -40.46
N GLU A 470 -44.27 0.89 -39.50
CA GLU A 470 -45.52 0.62 -38.75
C GLU A 470 -45.16 0.11 -37.33
N GLU A 471 -46.13 0.08 -36.43
CA GLU A 471 -46.06 -0.53 -35.09
C GLU A 471 -46.91 -1.82 -35.07
N ALA A 472 -46.38 -2.95 -34.57
CA ALA A 472 -47.20 -4.11 -34.19
C ALA A 472 -46.47 -5.03 -33.17
N PRO A 473 -47.09 -5.39 -32.03
CA PRO A 473 -46.52 -6.29 -31.01
C PRO A 473 -47.16 -7.70 -31.01
N GLY A 474 -46.53 -8.63 -30.27
CA GLY A 474 -47.06 -9.95 -29.87
C GLY A 474 -45.97 -11.03 -29.85
N ASP A 475 -46.07 -12.13 -29.08
CA ASP A 475 -46.86 -12.46 -27.88
C ASP A 475 -46.14 -13.65 -27.17
N ASN A 476 -46.64 -14.12 -26.04
CA ASN A 476 -46.09 -15.20 -25.21
C ASN A 476 -45.96 -16.57 -25.92
N ALA A 477 -44.88 -17.29 -25.59
CA ALA A 477 -44.88 -18.73 -25.31
C ALA A 477 -43.64 -19.12 -24.47
#